data_AF-A0A7Y2FZ58-F1
#
_entry.id   AF-A0A7Y2FZ58-F1
#
_cell.length_a   1.000
_cell.length_b   1.000
_cell.length_c   1.000
_cell.angle_alpha   90.00
_cell.angle_beta   90.00
_cell.angle_gamma   90.00
#
_symmetry.space_group_name_H-M   'P 1'
#
loop_
_entity.id
_entity.type
_entity.pdbx_description
1 polymer ?
#
loop_
_entity_poly.entity_id
_entity_poly.type
_entity_poly.pdbx_seq_one_letter_code
_entity_poly.pdbx_strand_id
1 'polypeptide(L)'
;LQAVQQKVRFIKKDLNRSFTPENLERVLQAPSDELEAEDLELREIYETLKKEVEIFKPKHLVFVDLHTTTAFGGIFTIPTEEQNSLDLALSLHAPVIEGFLNGIHGTTLHFFNSNLFNIPTTAISFESGQHDERLSINRAVAALVNCLRHVGCVKPDDVESRHDDILREYSEGLPRFSKLVQIHRVNPEDNFQMRPDYKNFMAVAEGEILASDRNGNIMADRDGLILMPLYQPQGEDGFFIIEPIEGF
;
A
#
# COMPACT_ATOMS: atom_id res chain seq x y z
N LEU A 1 9.76 -15.41 5.96
CA LEU A 1 9.51 -14.82 4.64
C LEU A 1 10.79 -14.87 3.83
N GLN A 2 10.75 -15.54 2.69
CA GLN A 2 11.96 -15.89 1.93
C GLN A 2 12.59 -14.65 1.27
N ALA A 3 11.78 -13.77 0.66
CA ALA A 3 12.23 -12.51 0.06
C ALA A 3 12.94 -11.59 1.07
N VAL A 4 12.43 -11.51 2.31
CA VAL A 4 13.04 -10.72 3.39
C VAL A 4 14.45 -11.20 3.73
N GLN A 5 14.66 -12.52 3.77
CA GLN A 5 16.00 -13.09 4.02
C GLN A 5 16.99 -12.77 2.90
N GLN A 6 16.48 -12.68 1.66
CA GLN A 6 17.28 -12.35 0.47
C GLN A 6 17.41 -10.84 0.23
N LYS A 7 16.70 -10.00 1.00
CA LYS A 7 16.66 -8.54 0.84
C LYS A 7 16.25 -8.11 -0.57
N VAL A 8 15.28 -8.81 -1.15
CA VAL A 8 14.68 -8.50 -2.46
C VAL A 8 13.20 -8.17 -2.26
N ARG A 9 12.61 -7.41 -3.20
CA ARG A 9 11.18 -7.07 -3.17
C ARG A 9 10.33 -8.34 -3.29
N PHE A 10 10.70 -9.22 -4.21
CA PHE A 10 10.12 -10.54 -4.42
C PHE A 10 11.12 -11.47 -5.11
N ILE A 11 10.88 -12.78 -5.03
CA ILE A 11 11.69 -13.84 -5.64
C ILE A 11 11.27 -14.08 -7.08
N LYS A 12 9.98 -14.34 -7.35
CA LYS A 12 9.48 -14.62 -8.71
C LYS A 12 8.51 -13.58 -9.22
N LYS A 13 7.56 -13.18 -8.39
CA LYS A 13 6.52 -12.21 -8.74
C LYS A 13 6.09 -11.42 -7.51
N ASP A 14 5.55 -10.22 -7.72
CA ASP A 14 5.08 -9.41 -6.59
C ASP A 14 3.88 -10.10 -5.93
N LEU A 15 4.05 -10.48 -4.65
CA LEU A 15 2.98 -11.10 -3.85
C LEU A 15 1.76 -10.16 -3.76
N ASN A 16 1.98 -8.85 -3.65
CA ASN A 16 0.93 -7.85 -3.60
C ASN A 16 0.34 -7.49 -4.98
N ARG A 17 0.57 -8.36 -5.99
CA ARG A 17 -0.14 -8.42 -7.28
C ARG A 17 -0.73 -9.80 -7.56
N SER A 18 -0.54 -10.74 -6.64
CA SER A 18 -0.88 -12.15 -6.82
C SER A 18 -2.24 -12.54 -6.21
N PHE A 19 -2.90 -11.66 -5.46
CA PHE A 19 -4.19 -11.92 -4.81
C PHE A 19 -5.40 -11.71 -5.75
N THR A 20 -5.40 -12.34 -6.92
CA THR A 20 -6.58 -12.40 -7.78
C THR A 20 -7.41 -13.66 -7.49
N PRO A 21 -8.74 -13.65 -7.73
CA PRO A 21 -9.58 -14.84 -7.57
C PRO A 21 -9.07 -16.04 -8.38
N GLU A 22 -8.65 -15.82 -9.61
CA GLU A 22 -8.17 -16.87 -10.53
C GLU A 22 -6.85 -17.46 -10.02
N ASN A 23 -5.93 -16.60 -9.55
CA ASN A 23 -4.65 -17.05 -9.02
C ASN A 23 -4.85 -17.81 -7.70
N LEU A 24 -5.74 -17.34 -6.83
CA LEU A 24 -6.07 -18.03 -5.59
C LEU A 24 -6.66 -19.41 -5.86
N GLU A 25 -7.61 -19.54 -6.78
CA GLU A 25 -8.19 -20.84 -7.15
C GLU A 25 -7.11 -21.81 -7.65
N ARG A 26 -6.26 -21.35 -8.57
CA ARG A 26 -5.12 -22.13 -9.08
C ARG A 26 -4.19 -22.56 -7.95
N VAL A 27 -3.80 -21.61 -7.10
CA VAL A 27 -2.86 -21.85 -6.00
C VAL A 27 -3.44 -22.79 -4.96
N LEU A 28 -4.75 -22.81 -4.71
CA LEU A 28 -5.34 -23.75 -3.74
C LEU A 28 -5.47 -25.18 -4.28
N GLN A 29 -5.50 -25.37 -5.60
CA GLN A 29 -5.71 -26.69 -6.23
C GLN A 29 -4.40 -27.36 -6.68
N ALA A 30 -3.37 -26.59 -7.04
CA ALA A 30 -2.13 -27.13 -7.60
C ALA A 30 -1.34 -27.98 -6.60
N PRO A 31 -0.55 -28.97 -7.06
CA PRO A 31 0.50 -29.59 -6.25
C PRO A 31 1.53 -28.56 -5.76
N SER A 32 2.08 -28.76 -4.55
CA SER A 32 3.05 -27.80 -3.98
C SER A 32 4.35 -27.68 -4.77
N ASP A 33 4.76 -28.72 -5.50
CA ASP A 33 5.94 -28.74 -6.36
C ASP A 33 5.75 -28.01 -7.70
N GLU A 34 4.52 -27.65 -8.05
CA GLU A 34 4.18 -26.81 -9.20
C GLU A 34 4.04 -25.32 -8.82
N LEU A 35 4.17 -24.99 -7.54
CA LEU A 35 4.04 -23.63 -7.05
C LEU A 35 5.38 -22.91 -6.93
N GLU A 36 5.38 -21.65 -7.33
CA GLU A 36 6.48 -20.72 -7.08
C GLU A 36 6.49 -20.24 -5.63
N ALA A 37 7.57 -19.57 -5.22
CA ALA A 37 7.76 -19.11 -3.85
C ALA A 37 6.59 -18.25 -3.32
N GLU A 38 6.16 -17.24 -4.08
CA GLU A 38 5.03 -16.39 -3.66
C GLU A 38 3.67 -17.09 -3.71
N ASP A 39 3.52 -18.15 -4.52
CA ASP A 39 2.29 -18.94 -4.50
C ASP A 39 2.15 -19.76 -3.22
N LEU A 40 3.26 -20.32 -2.74
CA LEU A 40 3.30 -21.02 -1.46
C LEU A 40 2.97 -20.07 -0.31
N GLU A 41 3.55 -18.86 -0.31
CA GLU A 41 3.24 -17.84 0.70
C GLU A 41 1.77 -17.39 0.64
N LEU A 42 1.20 -17.19 -0.57
CA LEU A 42 -0.22 -16.86 -0.73
C LEU A 42 -1.13 -17.97 -0.18
N ARG A 43 -0.82 -19.24 -0.49
CA ARG A 43 -1.57 -20.39 0.04
C ARG A 43 -1.54 -20.41 1.56
N GLU A 44 -0.35 -20.26 2.15
CA GLU A 44 -0.17 -20.26 3.61
C GLU A 44 -0.97 -19.14 4.29
N ILE A 45 -0.94 -17.92 3.72
CA ILE A 45 -1.73 -16.79 4.20
C ILE A 45 -3.22 -17.13 4.18
N TYR A 46 -3.74 -17.60 3.04
CA TYR A 46 -5.15 -17.94 2.91
C TYR A 46 -5.60 -19.03 3.89
N GLU A 47 -4.86 -20.13 3.97
CA GLU A 47 -5.19 -21.27 4.84
C GLU A 47 -5.14 -20.88 6.32
N THR A 48 -4.14 -20.10 6.72
CA THR A 48 -4.01 -19.59 8.09
C THR A 48 -5.20 -18.71 8.45
N LEU A 49 -5.53 -17.74 7.58
CA LEU A 49 -6.65 -16.83 7.82
C LEU A 49 -7.98 -17.58 7.89
N LYS A 50 -8.23 -18.49 6.94
CA LYS A 50 -9.44 -19.30 6.92
C LYS A 50 -9.60 -20.07 8.24
N LYS A 51 -8.54 -20.71 8.70
CA LYS A 51 -8.53 -21.45 9.98
C LYS A 51 -8.82 -20.54 11.17
N GLU A 52 -8.16 -19.39 11.27
CA GLU A 52 -8.38 -18.45 12.39
C GLU A 52 -9.80 -17.88 12.39
N VAL A 53 -10.36 -17.57 11.21
CA VAL A 53 -11.75 -17.12 11.04
C VAL A 53 -12.74 -18.20 11.45
N GLU A 54 -12.50 -19.46 11.07
CA GLU A 54 -13.36 -20.60 11.45
C GLU A 54 -13.37 -20.86 12.97
N ILE A 55 -12.22 -20.68 13.63
CA ILE A 55 -12.07 -20.86 15.08
C ILE A 55 -12.69 -19.70 15.84
N PHE A 56 -12.29 -18.46 15.52
CA PHE A 56 -12.67 -17.27 16.28
C PHE A 56 -14.09 -16.79 15.97
N LYS A 57 -14.58 -16.99 14.74
CA LYS A 57 -15.88 -16.52 14.24
C LYS A 57 -16.09 -15.02 14.47
N PRO A 58 -15.21 -14.16 13.92
CA PRO A 58 -15.32 -12.72 14.10
C PRO A 58 -16.61 -12.17 13.50
N LYS A 59 -17.16 -11.12 14.13
CA LYS A 59 -18.27 -10.35 13.56
C LYS A 59 -17.80 -9.27 12.57
N HIS A 60 -16.52 -8.89 12.65
CA HIS A 60 -15.89 -7.87 11.84
C HIS A 60 -14.40 -8.21 11.71
N LEU A 61 -13.84 -8.08 10.50
CA LEU A 61 -12.42 -8.21 10.22
C LEU A 61 -11.81 -6.85 9.90
N VAL A 62 -10.70 -6.51 10.55
CA VAL A 62 -9.94 -5.29 10.25
C VAL A 62 -8.56 -5.72 9.76
N PHE A 63 -8.21 -5.31 8.55
CA PHE A 63 -6.95 -5.63 7.91
C PHE A 63 -6.14 -4.34 7.69
N VAL A 64 -4.91 -4.33 8.15
CA VAL A 64 -3.97 -3.22 7.95
C VAL A 64 -2.75 -3.76 7.24
N ASP A 65 -2.57 -3.36 5.99
CA ASP A 65 -1.40 -3.71 5.20
C ASP A 65 -0.30 -2.69 5.45
N LEU A 66 0.80 -3.09 6.06
CA LEU A 66 1.89 -2.18 6.42
C LEU A 66 3.01 -2.27 5.38
N HIS A 67 3.28 -1.15 4.72
CA HIS A 67 4.32 -1.03 3.72
C HIS A 67 5.32 0.07 4.05
N THR A 68 6.39 0.06 3.27
CA THR A 68 7.36 1.14 3.14
C THR A 68 7.59 1.38 1.66
N THR A 69 8.03 2.59 1.29
CA THR A 69 8.28 2.98 -0.09
C THR A 69 9.77 3.06 -0.42
N THR A 70 10.11 3.07 -1.71
CA THR A 70 11.49 3.33 -2.17
C THR A 70 11.90 4.78 -2.01
N ALA A 71 10.94 5.70 -2.10
CA ALA A 71 11.17 7.13 -2.02
C ALA A 71 10.94 7.67 -0.61
N PHE A 72 11.68 8.72 -0.27
CA PHE A 72 11.35 9.59 0.86
C PHE A 72 10.13 10.44 0.53
N GLY A 73 9.57 11.14 1.52
CA GLY A 73 8.59 12.22 1.27
C GLY A 73 7.32 12.16 2.10
N GLY A 74 7.17 11.17 2.98
CA GLY A 74 6.08 11.17 3.96
C GLY A 74 5.48 9.79 4.18
N ILE A 75 4.37 9.80 4.91
CA ILE A 75 3.47 8.67 5.13
C ILE A 75 2.15 8.89 4.39
N PHE A 76 1.41 7.83 4.12
CA PHE A 76 0.05 7.93 3.61
C PHE A 76 -0.74 6.65 3.80
N THR A 77 -2.05 6.76 3.66
CA THR A 77 -2.99 5.65 3.75
C THR A 77 -3.77 5.52 2.44
N ILE A 78 -3.98 4.28 2.01
CA ILE A 78 -4.84 3.93 0.89
C ILE A 78 -6.04 3.14 1.46
N PRO A 79 -7.25 3.71 1.44
CA PRO A 79 -8.46 2.99 1.82
C PRO A 79 -9.00 2.15 0.65
N THR A 80 -9.87 1.19 0.99
CA THR A 80 -10.82 0.60 0.05
C THR A 80 -11.99 1.56 -0.20
N GLU A 81 -12.92 1.19 -1.09
CA GLU A 81 -14.03 2.07 -1.47
C GLU A 81 -15.09 2.25 -0.36
N GLU A 82 -15.12 1.36 0.63
CA GLU A 82 -16.11 1.41 1.70
C GLU A 82 -15.84 2.56 2.70
N GLN A 83 -16.92 3.22 3.14
CA GLN A 83 -16.84 4.38 4.05
C GLN A 83 -16.10 4.09 5.36
N ASN A 84 -16.24 2.89 5.92
CA ASN A 84 -15.53 2.47 7.13
C ASN A 84 -14.01 2.40 6.95
N SER A 85 -13.53 2.08 5.74
CA SER A 85 -12.11 2.11 5.40
C SER A 85 -11.60 3.54 5.31
N LEU A 86 -12.38 4.42 4.69
CA LEU A 86 -12.08 5.85 4.65
C LEU A 86 -12.05 6.47 6.06
N ASP A 87 -13.03 6.17 6.91
CA ASP A 87 -13.09 6.67 8.29
C ASP A 87 -11.89 6.19 9.11
N LEU A 88 -11.49 4.93 8.94
CA LEU A 88 -10.29 4.38 9.56
C LEU A 88 -9.03 5.08 9.04
N ALA A 89 -8.89 5.27 7.72
CA ALA A 89 -7.74 5.94 7.11
C ALA A 89 -7.58 7.38 7.61
N LEU A 90 -8.68 8.14 7.66
CA LEU A 90 -8.69 9.51 8.19
C LEU A 90 -8.30 9.58 9.66
N SER A 91 -8.61 8.53 10.44
CA SER A 91 -8.25 8.46 11.86
C SER A 91 -6.76 8.29 12.11
N LEU A 92 -5.98 7.88 11.11
CA LEU A 92 -4.52 7.74 11.21
C LEU A 92 -3.78 9.06 11.09
N HIS A 93 -4.46 10.17 10.81
CA HIS A 93 -3.86 11.50 10.64
C HIS A 93 -2.79 11.60 9.55
N ALA A 94 -2.74 10.62 8.64
CA ALA A 94 -1.89 10.60 7.47
C ALA A 94 -2.68 11.03 6.21
N PRO A 95 -2.01 11.56 5.18
CA PRO A 95 -2.61 11.77 3.86
C PRO A 95 -3.39 10.55 3.39
N VAL A 96 -4.62 10.75 2.92
CA VAL A 96 -5.45 9.69 2.35
C VAL A 96 -5.42 9.79 0.83
N ILE A 97 -5.13 8.68 0.15
CA ILE A 97 -5.09 8.60 -1.32
C ILE A 97 -6.23 7.73 -1.82
N GLU A 98 -7.26 8.35 -2.39
CA GLU A 98 -8.41 7.66 -2.96
C GLU A 98 -8.17 7.19 -4.41
N GLY A 99 -8.87 6.14 -4.82
CA GLY A 99 -8.91 5.67 -6.20
C GLY A 99 -7.72 4.81 -6.60
N PHE A 100 -6.86 4.48 -5.65
CA PHE A 100 -5.64 3.72 -5.89
C PHE A 100 -5.93 2.30 -6.41
N LEU A 101 -6.97 1.66 -5.88
CA LEU A 101 -7.37 0.30 -6.27
C LEU A 101 -7.86 0.19 -7.71
N ASN A 102 -8.44 1.26 -8.28
CA ASN A 102 -8.99 1.23 -9.64
C ASN A 102 -7.95 1.01 -10.74
N GLY A 103 -6.68 1.36 -10.47
CA GLY A 103 -5.62 1.25 -11.46
C GLY A 103 -4.58 0.19 -11.15
N ILE A 104 -4.73 -0.60 -10.08
CA ILE A 104 -3.90 -1.75 -9.76
C ILE A 104 -4.76 -3.01 -9.59
N HIS A 105 -4.13 -4.18 -9.48
CA HIS A 105 -4.87 -5.44 -9.41
C HIS A 105 -4.16 -6.42 -8.48
N GLY A 106 -4.91 -7.40 -7.97
CA GLY A 106 -4.36 -8.52 -7.22
C GLY A 106 -3.65 -8.12 -5.92
N THR A 107 -4.01 -6.98 -5.33
CA THR A 107 -3.43 -6.56 -4.05
C THR A 107 -4.14 -7.21 -2.87
N THR A 108 -3.49 -7.21 -1.71
CA THR A 108 -4.10 -7.56 -0.43
C THR A 108 -5.42 -6.80 -0.22
N LEU A 109 -5.50 -5.51 -0.52
CA LEU A 109 -6.72 -4.71 -0.36
C LEU A 109 -7.86 -5.17 -1.29
N HIS A 110 -7.54 -5.70 -2.47
CA HIS A 110 -8.56 -6.33 -3.33
C HIS A 110 -9.09 -7.63 -2.70
N PHE A 111 -8.24 -8.35 -1.98
CA PHE A 111 -8.55 -9.66 -1.43
C PHE A 111 -9.24 -9.60 -0.05
N PHE A 112 -8.79 -8.72 0.85
CA PHE A 112 -9.38 -8.50 2.15
C PHE A 112 -10.61 -7.59 2.07
N ASN A 113 -11.68 -8.15 1.49
CA ASN A 113 -12.97 -7.50 1.38
C ASN A 113 -14.07 -8.32 2.08
N SER A 114 -15.30 -7.82 2.10
CA SER A 114 -16.41 -8.46 2.81
C SER A 114 -16.91 -9.77 2.15
N ASN A 115 -16.53 -10.04 0.89
CA ASN A 115 -16.94 -11.23 0.15
C ASN A 115 -16.07 -12.45 0.47
N LEU A 116 -14.79 -12.26 0.83
CA LEU A 116 -13.83 -13.35 1.02
C LEU A 116 -14.32 -14.42 2.02
N PHE A 117 -14.82 -13.96 3.18
CA PHE A 117 -15.35 -14.85 4.23
C PHE A 117 -16.82 -14.57 4.57
N ASN A 118 -17.51 -13.74 3.80
CA ASN A 118 -18.87 -13.24 4.11
C ASN A 118 -18.96 -12.60 5.51
N ILE A 119 -17.92 -11.84 5.88
CA ILE A 119 -17.82 -11.12 7.15
C ILE A 119 -17.55 -9.66 6.79
N PRO A 120 -18.19 -8.68 7.46
CA PRO A 120 -17.85 -7.27 7.30
C PRO A 120 -16.34 -7.07 7.48
N THR A 121 -15.67 -6.59 6.44
CA THR A 121 -14.22 -6.36 6.45
C THR A 121 -13.92 -4.89 6.20
N THR A 122 -13.00 -4.32 6.97
CA THR A 122 -12.40 -3.01 6.74
C THR A 122 -10.92 -3.22 6.46
N ALA A 123 -10.45 -2.81 5.28
CA ALA A 123 -9.05 -2.94 4.91
C ALA A 123 -8.45 -1.60 4.53
N ILE A 124 -7.23 -1.32 4.99
CA ILE A 124 -6.42 -0.17 4.58
C ILE A 124 -4.98 -0.61 4.32
N SER A 125 -4.27 0.10 3.45
CA SER A 125 -2.81 0.03 3.37
C SER A 125 -2.22 1.30 3.96
N PHE A 126 -1.16 1.17 4.73
CA PHE A 126 -0.44 2.29 5.32
C PHE A 126 1.04 2.21 4.93
N GLU A 127 1.50 3.27 4.28
CA GLU A 127 2.87 3.45 3.84
C GLU A 127 3.61 4.27 4.90
N SER A 128 4.49 3.60 5.62
CA SER A 128 5.13 4.11 6.85
C SER A 128 6.40 4.96 6.60
N GLY A 129 6.72 5.24 5.34
CA GLY A 129 7.91 5.98 4.91
C GLY A 129 8.89 5.10 4.13
N GLN A 130 10.14 5.54 3.99
CA GLN A 130 11.11 4.85 3.14
C GLN A 130 11.68 3.58 3.80
N HIS A 131 12.01 2.55 3.00
CA HIS A 131 12.46 1.22 3.44
C HIS A 131 13.58 1.21 4.51
N ASP A 132 14.51 2.16 4.46
CA ASP A 132 15.70 2.22 5.32
C ASP A 132 15.56 3.24 6.46
N GLU A 133 14.45 3.99 6.51
CA GLU A 133 14.18 4.91 7.61
C GLU A 133 13.85 4.13 8.88
N ARG A 134 14.68 4.26 9.92
CA ARG A 134 14.35 3.71 11.26
C ARG A 134 13.02 4.25 11.81
N LEU A 135 12.66 5.46 11.39
CA LEU A 135 11.41 6.11 11.79
C LEU A 135 10.17 5.41 11.20
N SER A 136 10.30 4.62 10.12
CA SER A 136 9.19 3.85 9.55
C SER A 136 8.58 2.88 10.57
N ILE A 137 9.43 2.26 11.41
CA ILE A 137 8.99 1.38 12.50
C ILE A 137 8.08 2.13 13.47
N ASN A 138 8.51 3.32 13.93
CA ASN A 138 7.72 4.11 14.88
C ASN A 138 6.40 4.59 14.28
N ARG A 139 6.41 4.96 12.99
CA ARG A 139 5.21 5.37 12.24
C ARG A 139 4.24 4.21 12.06
N ALA A 140 4.74 3.02 11.70
CA ALA A 140 3.92 1.81 11.59
C ALA A 140 3.29 1.41 12.94
N VAL A 141 4.06 1.48 14.04
CA VAL A 141 3.52 1.25 15.39
C VAL A 141 2.46 2.28 15.74
N ALA A 142 2.69 3.56 15.44
CA ALA A 142 1.69 4.61 15.67
C ALA A 142 0.40 4.38 14.87
N ALA A 143 0.51 3.96 13.60
CA ALA A 143 -0.64 3.61 12.77
C ALA A 143 -1.44 2.43 13.36
N LEU A 144 -0.77 1.37 13.83
CA LEU A 144 -1.43 0.23 14.48
C LEU A 144 -2.13 0.63 15.78
N VAL A 145 -1.50 1.44 16.62
CA VAL A 145 -2.12 1.93 17.87
C VAL A 145 -3.36 2.76 17.56
N ASN A 146 -3.28 3.66 16.56
CA ASN A 146 -4.41 4.46 16.13
C ASN A 146 -5.54 3.62 15.54
N CYS A 147 -5.21 2.59 14.74
CA CYS A 147 -6.18 1.61 14.26
C CYS A 147 -6.87 0.89 15.42
N LEU A 148 -6.11 0.32 16.37
CA LEU A 148 -6.67 -0.39 17.53
C LEU A 148 -7.60 0.50 18.35
N ARG A 149 -7.25 1.77 18.51
CA ARG A 149 -8.08 2.75 19.22
C ARG A 149 -9.35 3.09 18.44
N HIS A 150 -9.24 3.31 17.13
CA HIS A 150 -10.38 3.61 16.26
C HIS A 150 -11.41 2.48 16.30
N VAL A 151 -10.97 1.22 16.25
CA VAL A 151 -11.86 0.05 16.28
C VAL A 151 -12.32 -0.34 17.70
N GLY A 152 -11.89 0.42 18.72
CA GLY A 152 -12.30 0.23 20.12
C GLY A 152 -11.64 -0.94 20.84
N CYS A 153 -10.55 -1.50 20.30
CA CYS A 153 -9.75 -2.54 20.96
C CYS A 153 -8.95 -2.00 22.16
N VAL A 154 -8.62 -0.71 22.15
CA VAL A 154 -7.95 0.00 23.26
C VAL A 154 -8.65 1.32 23.54
N LYS A 155 -8.71 1.73 24.81
CA LYS A 155 -9.21 3.06 25.19
C LYS A 155 -8.12 4.11 24.99
N PRO A 156 -8.47 5.39 24.84
CA PRO A 156 -7.50 6.48 24.79
C PRO A 156 -6.53 6.50 25.97
N ASP A 157 -6.99 6.11 27.17
CA ASP A 157 -6.17 6.06 28.38
C ASP A 157 -5.26 4.81 28.47
N ASP A 158 -5.48 3.79 27.63
CA ASP A 158 -4.70 2.55 27.62
C ASP A 158 -3.39 2.71 26.81
N VAL A 159 -3.28 3.75 25.98
CA VAL A 159 -2.16 3.98 25.06
C VAL A 159 -1.72 5.44 25.10
N GLU A 160 -0.42 5.69 24.93
CA GLU A 160 0.12 7.04 25.01
C GLU A 160 -0.31 7.89 23.81
N SER A 161 -0.69 9.15 24.04
CA SER A 161 -1.13 10.07 22.97
C SER A 161 -0.03 10.42 21.96
N ARG A 162 1.25 10.13 22.27
CA ARG A 162 2.40 10.47 21.42
C ARG A 162 2.29 9.91 20.00
N HIS A 163 1.53 8.83 19.81
CA HIS A 163 1.33 8.21 18.50
C HIS A 163 0.55 9.09 17.52
N ASP A 164 -0.38 9.92 18.02
CA ASP A 164 -1.05 10.94 17.21
C ASP A 164 -0.08 12.01 16.75
N ASP A 165 0.75 12.50 17.69
CA ASP A 165 1.69 13.57 17.43
C ASP A 165 2.73 13.15 16.39
N ILE A 166 3.22 11.92 16.47
CA ILE A 166 4.13 11.32 15.47
C ILE A 166 3.51 11.40 14.07
N LEU A 167 2.28 10.92 13.87
CA LEU A 167 1.69 10.87 12.53
C LEU A 167 1.32 12.27 12.02
N ARG A 168 0.87 13.17 12.90
CA ARG A 168 0.58 14.58 12.54
C ARG A 168 1.84 15.33 12.12
N GLU A 169 2.94 15.19 12.86
CA GLU A 169 4.22 15.82 12.53
C GLU A 169 4.72 15.39 11.15
N TYR A 170 4.66 14.08 10.84
CA TYR A 170 5.08 13.57 9.52
C TYR A 170 4.10 13.86 8.39
N SER A 171 2.92 14.36 8.71
CA SER A 171 1.89 14.76 7.74
C SER A 171 1.82 16.27 7.57
N GLU A 172 2.63 17.03 8.30
CA GLU A 172 2.65 18.48 8.24
C GLU A 172 3.02 18.96 6.83
N GLY A 173 2.19 19.83 6.26
CA GLY A 173 2.37 20.35 4.90
C GLY A 173 2.00 19.38 3.77
N LEU A 174 1.62 18.12 4.08
CA LEU A 174 1.10 17.18 3.10
C LEU A 174 -0.41 17.37 2.89
N PRO A 175 -0.94 17.08 1.70
CA PRO A 175 -2.38 17.12 1.48
C PRO A 175 -3.07 16.09 2.37
N ARG A 176 -4.12 16.50 3.07
CA ARG A 176 -4.89 15.59 3.93
C ARG A 176 -5.63 14.53 3.11
N PHE A 177 -6.11 14.91 1.93
CA PHE A 177 -6.84 14.06 1.02
C PHE A 177 -6.42 14.35 -0.42
N SER A 178 -6.16 13.28 -1.17
CA SER A 178 -5.79 13.36 -2.59
C SER A 178 -6.45 12.21 -3.35
N LYS A 179 -6.58 12.38 -4.67
CA LYS A 179 -7.05 11.34 -5.57
C LYS A 179 -5.96 10.92 -6.53
N LEU A 180 -5.86 9.63 -6.80
CA LEU A 180 -5.03 9.11 -7.86
C LEU A 180 -5.59 9.50 -9.24
N VAL A 181 -4.76 10.12 -10.07
CA VAL A 181 -5.16 10.58 -11.42
C VAL A 181 -4.35 9.98 -12.55
N GLN A 182 -3.14 9.48 -12.28
CA GLN A 182 -2.30 8.84 -13.28
C GLN A 182 -1.47 7.70 -12.67
N ILE A 183 -1.29 6.64 -13.46
CA ILE A 183 -0.34 5.56 -13.18
C ILE A 183 0.55 5.40 -14.40
N HIS A 184 1.87 5.47 -14.18
CA HIS A 184 2.83 5.08 -15.19
C HIS A 184 3.32 3.66 -14.91
N ARG A 185 2.93 2.72 -15.79
CA ARG A 185 3.32 1.30 -15.69
C ARG A 185 4.64 1.07 -16.42
N VAL A 186 5.41 0.11 -15.94
CA VAL A 186 6.72 -0.26 -16.51
C VAL A 186 6.79 -1.76 -16.74
N ASN A 187 7.46 -2.16 -17.81
CA ASN A 187 7.81 -3.56 -18.08
C ASN A 187 9.30 -3.80 -17.82
N PRO A 188 9.71 -5.03 -17.48
CA PRO A 188 11.12 -5.37 -17.31
C PRO A 188 12.01 -5.02 -18.52
N GLU A 189 11.44 -5.07 -19.72
CA GLU A 189 12.14 -4.81 -20.99
C GLU A 189 12.25 -3.33 -21.36
N ASP A 190 11.63 -2.43 -20.59
CA ASP A 190 11.58 -1.00 -20.92
C ASP A 190 12.89 -0.27 -20.55
N ASN A 191 13.75 -0.87 -19.72
CA ASN A 191 14.91 -0.20 -19.11
C ASN A 191 14.52 1.13 -18.44
N PHE A 192 13.39 1.12 -17.74
CA PHE A 192 12.86 2.30 -17.05
C PHE A 192 13.86 2.81 -16.01
N GLN A 193 14.10 4.12 -16.04
CA GLN A 193 14.92 4.83 -15.08
C GLN A 193 14.21 6.11 -14.64
N MET A 194 13.78 6.11 -13.39
CA MET A 194 13.28 7.32 -12.73
C MET A 194 14.41 8.34 -12.60
N ARG A 195 14.13 9.62 -12.84
CA ARG A 195 15.09 10.67 -12.50
C ARG A 195 15.32 10.70 -10.98
N PRO A 196 16.55 10.98 -10.55
CA PRO A 196 16.87 10.99 -9.13
C PRO A 196 16.12 12.11 -8.40
N ASP A 197 16.10 12.00 -7.07
CA ASP A 197 15.70 13.06 -6.13
C ASP A 197 14.20 13.42 -6.06
N TYR A 198 13.32 12.73 -6.79
CA TYR A 198 11.88 12.84 -6.54
C TYR A 198 11.51 12.17 -5.22
N LYS A 199 10.70 12.89 -4.44
CA LYS A 199 10.11 12.44 -3.19
C LYS A 199 8.61 12.29 -3.38
N ASN A 200 7.99 11.44 -2.58
CA ASN A 200 6.54 11.42 -2.43
C ASN A 200 6.04 12.83 -2.13
N PHE A 201 4.91 13.20 -2.73
CA PHE A 201 4.27 14.51 -2.61
C PHE A 201 5.04 15.70 -3.20
N MET A 202 6.09 15.47 -3.99
CA MET A 202 6.75 16.54 -4.73
C MET A 202 5.87 16.98 -5.91
N ALA A 203 5.69 18.30 -6.08
CA ALA A 203 4.95 18.84 -7.21
C ALA A 203 5.67 18.55 -8.53
N VAL A 204 4.89 18.21 -9.55
CA VAL A 204 5.34 18.02 -10.94
C VAL A 204 4.47 18.86 -11.86
N ALA A 205 5.07 19.40 -12.92
CA ALA A 205 4.37 20.19 -13.93
C ALA A 205 4.10 19.39 -15.21
N GLU A 206 3.00 19.67 -15.90
CA GLU A 206 2.72 19.11 -17.22
C GLU A 206 3.91 19.33 -18.17
N GLY A 207 4.34 18.26 -18.85
CA GLY A 207 5.50 18.26 -19.74
C GLY A 207 6.86 18.15 -19.04
N GLU A 208 6.92 18.11 -17.70
CA GLU A 208 8.15 17.86 -16.96
C GLU A 208 8.64 16.43 -17.21
N ILE A 209 9.93 16.26 -17.53
CA ILE A 209 10.52 14.94 -17.71
C ILE A 209 10.75 14.31 -16.33
N LEU A 210 10.03 13.22 -16.06
CA LEU A 210 10.07 12.49 -14.79
C LEU A 210 11.01 11.28 -14.84
N ALA A 211 11.05 10.61 -15.98
CA ALA A 211 11.82 9.38 -16.17
C ALA A 211 12.29 9.24 -17.62
N SER A 212 13.01 8.16 -17.90
CA SER A 212 13.34 7.72 -19.25
C SER A 212 13.23 6.21 -19.37
N ASP A 213 12.90 5.73 -20.56
CA ASP A 213 12.92 4.32 -20.93
C ASP A 213 13.66 4.15 -22.28
N ARG A 214 13.61 2.96 -22.87
CA ARG A 214 14.19 2.66 -24.19
C ARG A 214 13.60 3.49 -25.34
N ASN A 215 12.40 4.06 -25.16
CA ASN A 215 11.70 4.85 -26.17
C ASN A 215 11.97 6.36 -26.03
N GLY A 216 12.56 6.79 -24.91
CA GLY A 216 13.01 8.17 -24.69
C GLY A 216 12.57 8.72 -23.34
N ASN A 217 12.28 10.02 -23.31
CA ASN A 217 11.84 10.71 -22.09
C ASN A 217 10.36 10.44 -21.81
N ILE A 218 10.05 10.17 -20.54
CA ILE A 218 8.69 10.07 -20.02
C ILE A 218 8.38 11.37 -19.30
N MET A 219 7.33 12.06 -19.75
CA MET A 219 6.89 13.35 -19.22
C MET A 219 5.65 13.18 -18.34
N ALA A 220 5.43 14.12 -17.41
CA ALA A 220 4.16 14.23 -16.71
C ALA A 220 3.06 14.67 -17.71
N ASP A 221 1.94 13.96 -17.75
CA ASP A 221 0.82 14.31 -18.65
C ASP A 221 -0.07 15.43 -18.06
N ARG A 222 0.20 15.83 -16.83
CA ARG A 222 -0.52 16.87 -16.09
C ARG A 222 0.27 17.37 -14.88
N ASP A 223 -0.15 18.52 -14.38
CA ASP A 223 0.25 19.00 -13.06
C ASP A 223 -0.25 18.04 -11.96
N GLY A 224 0.49 17.93 -10.87
CA GLY A 224 0.07 17.18 -9.69
C GLY A 224 1.19 16.95 -8.71
N LEU A 225 1.04 15.96 -7.83
CA LEU A 225 2.10 15.49 -6.95
C LEU A 225 2.53 14.08 -7.33
N ILE A 226 3.84 13.84 -7.42
CA ILE A 226 4.36 12.50 -7.68
C ILE A 226 4.31 11.64 -6.42
N LEU A 227 4.00 10.35 -6.60
CA LEU A 227 3.91 9.38 -5.52
C LEU A 227 4.57 8.06 -5.94
N MET A 228 5.21 7.40 -4.96
CA MET A 228 5.94 6.12 -5.08
C MET A 228 6.84 6.02 -6.32
N PRO A 229 7.76 6.97 -6.56
CA PRO A 229 8.71 6.83 -7.68
C PRO A 229 9.59 5.59 -7.50
N LEU A 230 9.67 4.77 -8.56
CA LEU A 230 10.36 3.49 -8.58
C LEU A 230 11.86 3.71 -8.75
N TYR A 231 12.60 3.50 -7.66
CA TYR A 231 14.06 3.58 -7.64
C TYR A 231 14.76 2.22 -7.58
N GLN A 232 13.99 1.15 -7.38
CA GLN A 232 14.51 -0.21 -7.34
C GLN A 232 14.33 -0.92 -8.69
N PRO A 233 15.13 -1.96 -9.01
CA PRO A 233 15.03 -2.64 -10.31
C PRO A 233 13.75 -3.46 -10.51
N GLN A 234 13.07 -3.86 -9.42
CA GLN A 234 11.89 -4.72 -9.46
C GLN A 234 10.60 -3.92 -9.23
N GLY A 235 9.65 -4.05 -10.15
CA GLY A 235 8.32 -3.46 -10.03
C GLY A 235 7.64 -3.32 -11.40
N GLU A 236 6.33 -3.14 -11.38
CA GLU A 236 5.51 -2.87 -12.56
C GLU A 236 4.92 -1.45 -12.56
N ASP A 237 5.12 -0.71 -11.48
CA ASP A 237 4.66 0.67 -11.29
C ASP A 237 5.87 1.60 -11.23
N GLY A 238 6.01 2.46 -12.22
CA GLY A 238 7.12 3.42 -12.31
C GLY A 238 6.91 4.63 -11.40
N PHE A 239 5.74 5.26 -11.49
CA PHE A 239 5.32 6.33 -10.58
C PHE A 239 3.81 6.56 -10.70
N PHE A 240 3.27 7.33 -9.75
CA PHE A 240 1.88 7.76 -9.71
C PHE A 240 1.82 9.28 -9.66
N ILE A 241 0.75 9.88 -10.20
CA ILE A 241 0.42 11.29 -9.96
C ILE A 241 -0.91 11.37 -9.24
N ILE A 242 -0.92 12.15 -8.16
CA ILE A 242 -2.10 12.43 -7.34
C ILE A 242 -2.44 13.92 -7.39
N GLU A 243 -3.72 14.23 -7.23
CA GLU A 243 -4.23 15.59 -7.11
C GLU A 243 -4.83 15.80 -5.71
N PRO A 244 -4.39 16.83 -4.95
CA PRO A 244 -5.04 17.21 -3.71
C PRO A 244 -6.50 17.59 -3.92
N ILE A 245 -7.37 17.22 -2.98
CA ILE A 245 -8.76 17.65 -2.97
C ILE A 245 -8.94 18.65 -1.82
N GLU A 246 -9.33 19.88 -2.15
CA GLU A 246 -9.61 20.91 -1.17
C GLU A 246 -10.96 20.66 -0.46
N GLY A 247 -11.04 21.06 0.81
CA GLY A 247 -12.29 21.05 1.58
C GLY A 247 -12.64 19.76 2.31
N PHE A 248 -11.68 18.84 2.47
CA PHE A 248 -11.84 17.57 3.20
C PHE A 248 -11.23 17.60 4.62
#